data_AF-A0A934EU59-F1
#
_entry.id   AF-A0A934EU59-F1
#
_cell.length_a   1.000
_cell.length_b   1.000
_cell.length_c   1.000
_cell.angle_alpha   90.00
_cell.angle_beta   90.00
_cell.angle_gamma   90.00
#
_symmetry.space_group_name_H-M   'P 1'
#
loop_
_entity.id
_entity.type
_entity.pdbx_description
1 polymer ?
#
loop_
_entity_poly.entity_id
_entity_poly.type
_entity_poly.pdbx_seq_one_letter_code
_entity_poly.pdbx_strand_id
1 'polypeptide(L)' 'MTFKEFLKEKKKIDTDKIAPVDLMDEYYDDYKNFLAGLKDGCDSGKGN' A
#
# COMPACT_ATOMS: atom_id res chain seq x y z
N MET A 1 -2.11 -7.45 -3.36
CA MET A 1 -2.77 -6.38 -2.59
C MET A 1 -2.85 -5.12 -3.44
N THR A 2 -4.05 -4.70 -3.80
CA THR A 2 -4.31 -3.44 -4.51
C THR A 2 -4.28 -2.24 -3.56
N PHE A 3 -4.22 -1.02 -4.10
CA PHE A 3 -4.25 0.20 -3.30
C PHE A 3 -5.49 0.30 -2.40
N LYS A 4 -6.68 -0.01 -2.95
CA LYS A 4 -7.93 0.00 -2.17
C LYS A 4 -7.93 -1.05 -1.05
N GLU A 5 -7.41 -2.24 -1.32
CA GLU A 5 -7.25 -3.27 -0.28
C GLU A 5 -6.25 -2.85 0.80
N PHE A 6 -5.11 -2.25 0.42
CA PHE A 6 -4.15 -1.70 1.38
C PHE A 6 -4.81 -0.67 2.31
N LEU A 7 -5.59 0.26 1.77
CA LEU A 7 -6.31 1.25 2.57
C LEU A 7 -7.35 0.60 3.50
N LYS A 8 -8.14 -0.36 3.01
CA LYS A 8 -9.15 -1.06 3.82
C LYS A 8 -8.52 -1.93 4.90
N GLU A 9 -7.44 -2.65 4.60
CA GLU A 9 -6.85 -3.64 5.51
C GLU A 9 -5.84 -3.04 6.48
N LYS A 10 -4.94 -2.16 5.99
CA LYS A 10 -3.85 -1.57 6.80
C LYS A 10 -4.24 -0.28 7.48
N LYS A 11 -4.94 0.61 6.78
CA LYS A 11 -5.35 1.92 7.32
C LYS A 11 -6.78 1.92 7.87
N LYS A 12 -7.57 0.86 7.64
CA LYS A 12 -9.00 0.76 8.02
C LYS A 12 -9.84 1.90 7.45
N ILE A 13 -9.49 2.38 6.26
CA ILE A 13 -10.17 3.48 5.58
C ILE A 13 -11.28 2.93 4.69
N ASP A 14 -12.47 3.52 4.80
CA ASP A 14 -13.60 3.22 3.94
C ASP A 14 -13.47 3.98 2.60
N THR A 15 -12.88 3.32 1.61
CA THR A 15 -12.60 3.92 0.30
C THR A 15 -13.84 4.17 -0.56
N ASP A 16 -15.02 3.72 -0.12
CA ASP A 16 -16.28 3.89 -0.84
C ASP A 16 -16.92 5.27 -0.57
N LYS A 17 -16.52 5.94 0.51
CA LYS A 17 -17.01 7.28 0.89
C LYS A 17 -16.08 8.43 0.50
N ILE A 18 -14.87 8.12 0.02
CA ILE A 18 -13.82 9.10 -0.25
C ILE A 18 -13.42 9.01 -1.72
N ALA A 19 -13.20 10.16 -2.35
CA ALA A 19 -12.78 10.17 -3.74
C ALA A 19 -11.39 9.52 -3.90
N PRO A 20 -11.18 8.72 -4.97
CA PRO A 20 -9.91 8.03 -5.17
C PRO A 20 -8.70 8.97 -5.26
N VAL A 21 -8.89 10.20 -5.74
CA VAL A 21 -7.82 11.18 -5.91
C VAL A 21 -7.28 11.68 -4.57
N ASP A 22 -8.15 11.99 -3.61
CA ASP A 22 -7.75 12.38 -2.25
C ASP A 22 -7.00 11.25 -1.55
N LEU A 23 -7.48 10.02 -1.72
CA LEU A 23 -6.80 8.85 -1.19
C LEU A 23 -5.42 8.67 -1.83
N MET A 24 -5.30 8.85 -3.14
CA MET A 24 -4.02 8.74 -3.84
C MET A 24 -3.05 9.83 -3.40
N ASP A 25 -3.47 11.08 -3.26
CA ASP A 25 -2.57 12.16 -2.84
C ASP A 25 -1.99 11.88 -1.43
N GLU A 26 -2.84 11.43 -0.50
CA GLU A 26 -2.45 11.23 0.90
C GLU A 26 -1.75 9.88 1.17
N TYR A 27 -2.17 8.79 0.51
CA TYR A 27 -1.74 7.43 0.89
C TYR A 27 -0.98 6.67 -0.20
N TYR A 28 -0.86 7.21 -1.42
CA TYR A 28 -0.18 6.48 -2.49
C TYR A 28 1.31 6.31 -2.22
N ASP A 29 1.96 7.26 -1.54
CA ASP A 29 3.36 7.12 -1.13
C ASP A 29 3.53 6.01 -0.07
N ASP A 30 2.62 5.94 0.90
CA ASP A 30 2.56 4.89 1.92
C ASP A 30 2.36 3.50 1.28
N TYR A 31 1.49 3.42 0.27
CA TYR A 31 1.29 2.20 -0.51
C TYR A 31 2.54 1.80 -1.31
N LYS A 32 3.24 2.76 -1.94
CA LYS A 32 4.51 2.48 -2.63
C LYS A 32 5.58 1.97 -1.67
N ASN A 33 5.71 2.60 -0.49
CA ASN A 33 6.63 2.14 0.55
C ASN A 33 6.27 0.73 1.05
N PHE A 34 4.98 0.46 1.24
CA PHE A 34 4.50 -0.88 1.58
C PHE A 34 4.83 -1.92 0.51
N LEU A 35 4.63 -1.59 -0.77
CA LEU A 35 5.01 -2.46 -1.89
C LEU A 35 6.53 -2.66 -1.99
N ALA A 36 7.32 -1.61 -1.74
CA ALA A 36 8.78 -1.69 -1.71
C ALA A 36 9.25 -2.61 -0.58
N GLY A 37 8.70 -2.46 0.63
CA GLY A 37 8.99 -3.34 1.77
C GLY A 37 8.51 -4.78 1.57
N LEU A 38 7.41 -4.99 0.83
CA LEU A 38 6.98 -6.33 0.39
C LEU A 38 7.97 -6.96 -0.59
N LYS A 39 8.55 -6.16 -1.49
CA LYS A 39 9.52 -6.61 -2.48
C LYS A 39 10.87 -6.93 -1.84
N ASP A 40 11.34 -6.10 -0.92
CA ASP A 40 12.55 -6.37 -0.11
C ASP A 40 12.35 -7.55 0.85
N GLY A 41 11.15 -7.68 1.44
CA GLY A 41 10.78 -8.84 2.25
C GLY A 41 10.68 -10.15 1.47
N CYS A 42 10.61 -10.09 0.14
CA CYS A 42 10.65 -11.24 -0.77
C CYS A 42 12.05 -11.47 -1.38
N ASP A 43 13.05 -10.69 -0.99
CA ASP A 43 14.48 -10.85 -1.35
C ASP A 43 15.34 -11.30 -0.14
N SER A 44 14.74 -11.89 0.90
CA SER A 44 15.50 -12.72 1.87
C SER A 44 15.82 -14.11 1.31
N GLY A 45 16.08 -14.18 0.01
CA GLY A 45 16.33 -15.39 -0.73
C GLY A 45 17.24 -15.12 -1.93
N LYS A 46 18.45 -14.61 -1.68
CA LYS A 46 19.74 -15.05 -2.28
C LYS A 46 20.75 -13.90 -2.36
N GLY A 47 21.66 -13.84 -1.39
CA GLY A 47 22.78 -12.90 -1.41
C GLY A 47 23.85 -13.18 -0.35
N ASN A 48 24.63 -14.25 -0.61
CA ASN A 48 25.80 -14.79 0.12
C ASN A 48 25.56 -15.55 1.43
#